data_AF-A0A0S1XA55-F1
#
_entry.id   AF-A0A0S1XA55-F1
#
_cell.length_a   1.000
_cell.length_b   1.000
_cell.length_c   1.000
_cell.angle_alpha   90.00
_cell.angle_beta   90.00
_cell.angle_gamma   90.00
#
_symmetry.space_group_name_H-M   'P 1'
#
loop_
_entity.id
_entity.type
_entity.pdbx_description
1 polymer ?
#
loop_
_entity_poly.entity_id
_entity_poly.type
_entity_poly.pdbx_seq_one_letter_code
_entity_poly.pdbx_strand_id
1 'polypeptide(L)'
;MRVEITARNNEELLRKIDELLNENVREVYINLRPTKEILVRILENAPNVKLIGCPPSLYPKVSKRAIRALRQMGIEVVPIKKSRGRPRKYDEAVLLRIRELMTQGKSPKEISRELGIPLRTVYYMLNGR
;
A
#
# COMPACT_ATOMS: atom_id res chain seq x y z
N MET A 1 -5.99 9.29 -10.73
CA MET A 1 -5.45 9.50 -9.37
C MET A 1 -5.65 8.25 -8.53
N ARG A 2 -4.71 7.95 -7.61
CA ARG A 2 -4.86 6.91 -6.59
C ARG A 2 -5.14 7.55 -5.24
N VAL A 3 -6.14 7.07 -4.52
CA VAL A 3 -6.50 7.56 -3.19
C VAL A 3 -6.48 6.39 -2.20
N GLU A 4 -5.91 6.63 -1.02
CA GLU A 4 -5.93 5.66 0.07
C GLU A 4 -6.74 6.22 1.24
N ILE A 5 -7.73 5.47 1.69
CA ILE A 5 -8.62 5.86 2.78
C ILE A 5 -8.49 4.86 3.91
N THR A 6 -8.12 5.35 5.09
CA THR A 6 -8.06 4.54 6.31
C THR A 6 -9.02 5.09 7.35
N ALA A 7 -9.80 4.21 7.97
CA ALA A 7 -10.78 4.52 8.98
C ALA A 7 -10.86 3.44 10.06
N ARG A 8 -11.37 3.79 11.24
CA ARG A 8 -11.52 2.88 12.38
C ARG A 8 -12.77 2.02 12.28
N ASN A 9 -13.82 2.56 11.64
CA ASN A 9 -15.12 1.90 11.46
C ASN A 9 -15.76 2.31 10.12
N ASN A 10 -16.88 1.68 9.78
CA ASN A 10 -17.55 1.92 8.50
C ASN A 10 -18.09 3.34 8.38
N GLU A 11 -18.58 3.94 9.47
CA GLU A 11 -19.14 5.29 9.46
C GLU A 11 -18.07 6.33 9.11
N GLU A 12 -16.91 6.27 9.76
CA GLU A 12 -15.76 7.13 9.46
C GLU A 12 -15.26 6.89 8.02
N LEU A 13 -15.31 5.65 7.53
CA LEU A 13 -14.90 5.34 6.16
C LEU A 13 -15.84 5.98 5.14
N LEU A 14 -17.15 5.90 5.35
CA LEU A 14 -18.14 6.48 4.44
C LEU A 14 -18.00 8.00 4.37
N ARG A 15 -17.86 8.67 5.53
CA ARG A 15 -17.60 10.12 5.58
C ARG A 15 -16.35 10.51 4.78
N LYS A 16 -15.25 9.79 4.98
CA LYS A 16 -14.00 10.04 4.24
C LYS A 16 -14.11 9.73 2.75
N ILE A 17 -14.94 8.78 2.34
CA ILE A 17 -15.21 8.53 0.91
C ILE A 17 -15.88 9.75 0.29
N ASP A 18 -16.88 10.31 0.97
CA ASP A 18 -17.62 11.49 0.49
C ASP A 18 -16.72 12.73 0.41
N GLU A 19 -15.73 12.85 1.29
CA GLU A 19 -14.81 14.00 1.32
C GLU A 19 -13.61 13.87 0.35
N LEU A 20 -13.09 12.66 0.14
CA LEU A 20 -11.78 12.46 -0.52
C LEU A 20 -11.89 11.94 -1.95
N LEU A 21 -13.01 11.34 -2.34
CA LEU A 21 -13.20 10.82 -3.68
C LEU A 21 -13.79 11.86 -4.62
N ASN A 22 -13.43 11.75 -5.90
CA ASN A 22 -13.98 12.55 -6.98
C ASN A 22 -13.82 11.81 -8.31
N GLU A 23 -14.31 12.41 -9.38
CA GLU A 23 -14.35 11.86 -10.74
C GLU A 23 -12.98 11.49 -11.33
N ASN A 24 -11.89 12.07 -10.83
CA ASN A 24 -10.53 11.82 -11.32
C ASN A 24 -9.86 10.59 -10.66
N VAL A 25 -10.51 10.01 -9.66
CA VAL A 25 -10.02 8.83 -8.96
C VAL A 25 -10.19 7.60 -9.84
N ARG A 26 -9.07 6.91 -10.10
CA ARG A 26 -9.03 5.66 -10.86
C ARG A 26 -8.73 4.45 -9.98
N GLU A 27 -8.07 4.67 -8.84
CA GLU A 27 -7.69 3.60 -7.91
C GLU A 27 -8.01 4.03 -6.48
N VAL A 28 -8.68 3.15 -5.73
CA VAL A 28 -9.02 3.39 -4.33
C VAL A 28 -8.51 2.22 -3.49
N TYR A 29 -7.86 2.52 -2.36
CA TYR A 29 -7.62 1.52 -1.32
C TYR A 29 -8.40 1.88 -0.07
N ILE A 30 -9.08 0.89 0.52
CA ILE A 30 -9.72 1.01 1.85
C ILE A 30 -9.16 -0.03 2.82
N ASN A 31 -9.02 0.32 4.11
CA ASN A 31 -8.50 -0.61 5.13
C ASN A 31 -9.57 -1.53 5.76
N LEU A 32 -10.85 -1.30 5.46
CA LEU A 32 -11.97 -2.12 5.94
C LEU A 32 -12.51 -3.04 4.83
N ARG A 33 -13.47 -3.90 5.16
CA ARG A 33 -14.08 -4.84 4.21
C ARG A 33 -14.97 -4.04 3.25
N PRO A 34 -14.79 -4.16 1.91
CA PRO A 34 -15.74 -3.60 0.95
C PRO A 34 -17.11 -4.28 1.07
N THR A 35 -18.00 -3.70 1.87
CA THR A 35 -19.42 -4.08 1.91
C THR A 35 -20.14 -3.53 0.69
N LYS A 36 -21.39 -3.97 0.46
CA LYS A 36 -22.21 -3.43 -0.64
C LYS A 36 -22.33 -1.90 -0.56
N GLU A 37 -22.62 -1.40 0.64
CA GLU A 37 -22.75 0.03 0.93
C GLU A 37 -21.47 0.80 0.59
N ILE A 38 -20.31 0.34 1.08
CA ILE A 38 -19.03 0.99 0.78
C ILE A 38 -18.73 0.97 -0.72
N LEU A 39 -19.00 -0.15 -1.41
CA LEU A 39 -18.76 -0.27 -2.85
C LEU A 39 -19.65 0.71 -3.63
N VAL A 40 -20.94 0.78 -3.32
CA VAL A 40 -21.87 1.74 -3.95
C VAL A 40 -21.39 3.16 -3.71
N ARG A 41 -21.02 3.49 -2.46
CA ARG A 41 -20.55 4.83 -2.12
C ARG A 41 -19.28 5.24 -2.86
N ILE A 42 -18.35 4.31 -3.07
CA ILE A 42 -17.16 4.53 -3.89
C ILE A 42 -17.55 4.81 -5.34
N LEU A 43 -18.48 4.06 -5.91
CA LEU A 43 -18.93 4.28 -7.30
C LEU A 43 -19.66 5.62 -7.49
N GLU A 44 -20.45 6.04 -6.50
CA GLU A 44 -21.14 7.34 -6.51
C GLU A 44 -20.16 8.52 -6.56
N ASN A 45 -19.10 8.47 -5.73
CA ASN A 45 -18.14 9.57 -5.62
C ASN A 45 -16.95 9.45 -6.60
N ALA A 46 -16.65 8.25 -7.10
CA ALA A 46 -15.58 7.98 -8.05
C ALA A 46 -16.08 7.09 -9.22
N PRO A 47 -16.93 7.64 -10.12
CA PRO A 47 -17.55 6.88 -11.21
C PRO A 47 -16.53 6.26 -12.19
N ASN A 48 -15.34 6.83 -12.28
CA ASN A 48 -14.26 6.38 -13.18
C ASN A 48 -13.27 5.40 -12.51
N VAL A 49 -13.59 4.89 -11.32
CA VAL A 49 -12.73 3.94 -10.62
C VAL A 49 -12.56 2.65 -11.44
N LYS A 50 -11.33 2.17 -11.55
CA LYS A 50 -10.95 0.93 -12.23
C LYS A 50 -10.46 -0.14 -11.25
N LEU A 51 -9.95 0.27 -10.09
CA LEU A 51 -9.39 -0.64 -9.10
C LEU A 51 -9.82 -0.26 -7.69
N ILE A 52 -10.32 -1.25 -6.94
CA ILE A 52 -10.66 -1.15 -5.52
C ILE A 52 -9.83 -2.17 -4.74
N GLY A 53 -8.87 -1.67 -3.97
CA GLY A 53 -7.98 -2.43 -3.11
C GLY A 53 -8.51 -2.58 -1.69
N CYS A 54 -8.32 -3.75 -1.09
CA CYS A 54 -8.55 -3.97 0.34
C CYS A 54 -7.51 -4.93 0.93
N PRO A 55 -7.40 -5.06 2.27
CA PRO A 55 -6.46 -5.98 2.89
C PRO A 55 -6.68 -7.44 2.44
N PRO A 56 -5.60 -8.23 2.25
CA PRO A 56 -5.71 -9.64 1.86
C PRO A 56 -6.54 -10.49 2.84
N SER A 57 -6.60 -10.12 4.12
CA SER A 57 -7.41 -10.81 5.12
C SER A 57 -8.92 -10.51 5.02
N LEU A 58 -9.29 -9.41 4.37
CA LEU A 58 -10.68 -8.98 4.19
C LEU A 58 -11.21 -9.34 2.80
N TYR A 59 -10.33 -9.43 1.80
CA TYR A 59 -10.70 -9.78 0.42
C TYR A 59 -11.53 -11.07 0.30
N PRO A 60 -11.17 -12.22 0.94
CA PRO A 60 -11.98 -13.43 0.86
C PRO A 60 -13.38 -13.28 1.45
N LYS A 61 -13.57 -12.30 2.33
CA LYS A 61 -14.87 -12.00 2.96
C LYS A 61 -15.73 -11.13 2.04
N VAL A 62 -15.19 -10.53 0.97
CA VAL A 62 -15.99 -9.74 0.03
C VAL A 62 -16.94 -10.65 -0.74
N SER A 63 -18.15 -10.15 -1.02
CA SER A 63 -19.14 -10.94 -1.75
C SER A 63 -18.64 -11.28 -3.16
N LYS A 64 -18.52 -12.57 -3.48
CA LYS A 64 -18.17 -13.04 -4.83
C LYS A 64 -19.12 -12.51 -5.91
N ARG A 65 -20.40 -12.32 -5.57
CA ARG A 65 -21.39 -11.71 -6.48
C ARG A 65 -21.03 -10.26 -6.80
N ALA A 66 -20.64 -9.48 -5.80
CA ALA A 66 -20.23 -8.09 -5.98
C ALA A 66 -18.94 -7.98 -6.80
N ILE A 67 -17.94 -8.82 -6.52
CA ILE A 67 -16.70 -8.86 -7.30
C ILE A 67 -16.99 -9.18 -8.78
N ARG A 68 -17.85 -10.16 -9.05
CA ARG A 68 -18.22 -10.51 -10.43
C ARG A 68 -18.95 -9.38 -11.16
N ALA A 69 -19.91 -8.74 -10.50
CA ALA A 69 -20.65 -7.61 -11.08
C ALA A 69 -19.71 -6.43 -11.40
N LEU A 70 -18.84 -6.06 -10.47
CA LEU A 70 -17.83 -5.02 -10.69
C LEU A 70 -16.88 -5.38 -11.83
N ARG A 71 -16.45 -6.63 -11.91
CA ARG A 71 -15.58 -7.11 -13.00
C ARG A 71 -16.26 -6.99 -14.36
N GLN A 72 -17.56 -7.26 -14.47
CA GLN A 72 -18.32 -7.06 -15.71
C GLN A 72 -18.40 -5.58 -16.11
N MET A 73 -18.35 -4.67 -15.14
CA MET A 73 -18.27 -3.22 -15.36
C MET A 73 -16.83 -2.73 -15.64
N GLY A 74 -15.85 -3.63 -15.70
CA GLY A 74 -14.44 -3.28 -15.89
C GLY A 74 -13.76 -2.70 -14.65
N ILE A 75 -14.27 -3.04 -13.46
CA ILE A 75 -13.73 -2.60 -12.17
C ILE A 75 -13.18 -3.82 -11.43
N GLU A 76 -11.89 -3.79 -11.10
CA GLU A 76 -11.22 -4.89 -10.40
C GLU A 76 -11.21 -4.67 -8.89
N VAL A 77 -11.61 -5.68 -8.13
CA VAL A 77 -11.44 -5.72 -6.67
C VAL A 77 -10.30 -6.66 -6.35
N VAL A 78 -9.24 -6.15 -5.72
CA VAL A 78 -7.99 -6.91 -5.50
C VAL A 78 -7.48 -6.82 -4.06
N PRO A 79 -6.83 -7.87 -3.53
CA PRO A 79 -6.13 -7.81 -2.26
C PRO A 79 -4.81 -7.04 -2.42
N ILE A 80 -4.63 -5.95 -1.66
CA ILE A 80 -3.37 -5.18 -1.65
C ILE A 80 -2.66 -5.38 -0.32
N LYS A 81 -1.51 -6.06 -0.37
CA LYS A 81 -0.65 -6.24 0.81
C LYS A 81 0.12 -4.95 1.08
N LYS A 82 -0.26 -4.24 2.13
CA LYS A 82 0.57 -3.17 2.69
C LYS A 82 1.65 -3.75 3.58
N SER A 83 2.85 -3.17 3.51
CA SER A 83 3.92 -3.44 4.47
C SER A 83 3.44 -3.06 5.88
N ARG A 84 3.43 -4.05 6.79
CA ARG A 84 3.16 -3.84 8.21
C ARG A 84 4.46 -3.46 8.91
N GLY A 85 4.38 -2.58 9.91
CA GLY A 85 5.49 -2.21 10.78
C GLY A 85 5.88 -0.73 10.70
N ARG A 86 6.91 -0.36 11.47
CA ARG A 86 7.48 0.99 11.44
C ARG A 86 7.98 1.28 10.02
N PRO A 87 7.71 2.48 9.45
CA PRO A 87 8.34 2.90 8.21
C PRO A 87 9.83 2.65 8.28
N ARG A 88 10.40 2.07 7.23
CA ARG A 88 11.84 1.82 7.21
C ARG A 88 12.55 3.17 7.20
N LYS A 89 13.50 3.33 8.12
CA LYS A 89 14.36 4.52 8.18
C LYS A 89 15.23 4.65 6.92
N TYR A 90 15.51 3.53 6.27
CA TYR A 90 16.37 3.45 5.10
C TYR A 90 15.61 2.73 3.99
N ASP A 91 15.61 3.31 2.80
CA ASP A 91 14.95 2.80 1.62
C ASP A 91 15.87 1.85 0.81
N GLU A 92 15.41 1.47 -0.36
CA GLU A 92 16.15 0.57 -1.25
C GLU A 92 17.36 1.25 -1.91
N ALA A 93 17.34 2.58 -2.04
CA ALA A 93 18.47 3.35 -2.58
C ALA A 93 19.67 3.29 -1.63
N VAL A 94 19.44 3.36 -0.31
CA VAL A 94 20.50 3.18 0.69
C VAL A 94 21.12 1.79 0.60
N LEU A 95 20.30 0.74 0.39
CA LEU A 95 20.81 -0.62 0.20
C LEU A 95 21.68 -0.74 -1.06
N LEU A 96 21.26 -0.11 -2.16
CA LEU A 96 22.03 -0.09 -3.40
C LEU A 96 23.38 0.61 -3.18
N ARG A 97 23.38 1.75 -2.48
CA ARG A 97 24.62 2.48 -2.17
C ARG A 97 25.57 1.67 -1.30
N ILE A 98 25.06 0.95 -0.30
CA ILE A 98 25.87 0.04 0.52
C ILE A 98 26.55 -1.04 -0.34
N ARG A 99 25.82 -1.62 -1.30
CA ARG A 99 26.36 -2.64 -2.22
C ARG A 99 27.43 -2.07 -3.15
N GLU A 100 27.23 -0.87 -3.69
CA GLU A 100 28.26 -0.19 -4.49
C GLU A 100 29.56 0.02 -3.71
N LEU A 101 29.48 0.52 -2.47
CA LEU A 101 30.66 0.73 -1.64
C LEU A 101 31.37 -0.59 -1.30
N MET A 102 30.63 -1.68 -1.10
CA MET A 102 31.22 -3.02 -0.96
C MET A 102 31.95 -3.47 -2.22
N THR A 103 31.36 -3.24 -3.42
CA THR A 103 32.03 -3.56 -4.69
C THR A 103 33.29 -2.73 -4.94
N GLN A 104 33.36 -1.54 -4.35
CA GLN A 104 34.57 -0.69 -4.34
C GLN A 104 35.61 -1.14 -3.30
N GLY A 105 35.38 -2.25 -2.58
CA GLY A 105 36.31 -2.82 -1.62
C GLY A 105 36.21 -2.24 -0.20
N LYS A 106 35.21 -1.39 0.10
CA LYS A 106 35.04 -0.83 1.45
C LYS A 106 34.48 -1.87 2.40
N SER A 107 34.99 -1.89 3.63
CA SER A 107 34.47 -2.73 4.71
C SER A 107 33.15 -2.19 5.27
N PRO A 108 32.30 -3.04 5.88
CA PRO A 108 31.06 -2.60 6.53
C PRO A 108 31.27 -1.49 7.58
N LYS A 109 32.43 -1.47 8.25
CA LYS A 109 32.79 -0.44 9.24
C LYS A 109 33.11 0.90 8.61
N GLU A 110 33.67 0.92 7.40
CA GLU A 110 33.89 2.15 6.64
C GLU A 110 32.57 2.68 6.07
N ILE A 111 31.75 1.80 5.52
CA ILE A 111 30.41 2.13 5.00
C ILE A 111 29.53 2.72 6.10
N SER A 112 29.56 2.15 7.31
CA SER A 112 28.85 2.66 8.47
C SER A 112 29.23 4.11 8.82
N ARG A 113 30.53 4.41 8.79
CA ARG A 113 31.05 5.76 9.07
C ARG A 113 30.70 6.74 7.96
N GLU A 114 30.85 6.33 6.71
CA GLU A 114 30.63 7.17 5.53
C GLU A 114 29.15 7.53 5.34
N LEU A 115 28.25 6.58 5.55
CA LEU A 115 26.80 6.80 5.37
C LEU A 115 26.09 7.26 6.65
N GLY A 116 26.80 7.32 7.80
CA GLY A 116 26.19 7.63 9.10
C GLY A 116 25.14 6.59 9.53
N ILE A 117 25.30 5.34 9.10
CA ILE A 117 24.38 4.23 9.37
C ILE A 117 25.00 3.34 10.45
N PRO A 118 24.24 2.90 11.47
CA PRO A 118 24.77 1.97 12.47
C PRO A 118 25.34 0.71 11.83
N LEU A 119 26.51 0.26 12.29
CA LEU A 119 27.18 -0.93 11.74
C LEU A 119 26.27 -2.17 11.72
N ARG A 120 25.46 -2.36 12.76
CA ARG A 120 24.46 -3.43 12.84
C ARG A 120 23.44 -3.35 11.69
N THR A 121 23.02 -2.15 11.31
CA THR A 121 22.09 -1.93 10.20
C THR A 121 22.75 -2.25 8.86
N VAL A 122 24.03 -1.90 8.67
CA VAL A 122 24.79 -2.27 7.47
C VAL A 122 24.86 -3.78 7.33
N TYR A 123 25.23 -4.51 8.39
CA TYR A 123 25.23 -5.98 8.37
C TYR A 123 23.84 -6.58 8.13
N TYR A 124 22.80 -6.05 8.78
CA TYR A 124 21.42 -6.49 8.55
C TYR A 124 20.98 -6.32 7.09
N MET A 125 21.41 -5.23 6.45
CA MET A 125 21.11 -4.97 5.03
C MET A 125 21.88 -5.89 4.08
N LEU A 126 23.11 -6.27 4.43
CA LEU A 126 23.97 -7.13 3.61
C LEU A 126 23.60 -8.62 3.71
N ASN A 127 23.29 -9.12 4.91
CA ASN A 127 23.08 -10.54 5.16
C ASN A 127 21.68 -11.06 4.79
N GLY A 128 20.85 -10.22 4.16
CA GLY A 128 19.50 -10.57 3.76
C GLY A 128 18.50 -10.38 4.91
N ARG A 129 17.31 -9.88 4.53
CA ARG A 129 16.21 -9.51 5.43
C ARG A 129 15.70 -10.67 6.27
#